data_AF-A0A4R9XT38-F1
#
_entry.id   AF-A0A4R9XT38-F1
#
_cell.length_a   1.000
_cell.length_b   1.000
_cell.length_c   1.000
_cell.angle_alpha   90.00
_cell.angle_beta   90.00
_cell.angle_gamma   90.00
#
_symmetry.space_group_name_H-M   'P 1'
#
loop_
_entity.id
_entity.type
_entity.pdbx_description
1 polymer ?
#
loop_
_entity_poly.entity_id
_entity_poly.type
_entity_poly.pdbx_seq_one_letter_code
_entity_poly.pdbx_strand_id
1 'polypeptide(L)'
;MTSDKHARAAADSIEFQCELPDPPEKVWRALTVSDLVAAWMMPNDIKPEIGSRFAFTGPNAPIECEILDAEPERLLRYSWRERPQPGDAHQQDALDSIVTFTLDRTVSGGTHLRIVHDGFGRAAMPAVAIASAGCRLSLGIGSPSKQPIAANTPRLFLRAA
;
A
#
# COMPACT_ATOMS: atom_id res chain seq x y z
N MET A 1 19.04 -26.11 12.47
CA MET A 1 17.60 -26.39 12.31
C MET A 1 16.91 -25.06 12.05
N THR A 2 16.43 -24.90 10.81
CA THR A 2 15.40 -23.96 10.29
C THR A 2 15.04 -22.76 11.17
N SER A 3 15.14 -21.50 10.73
CA SER A 3 14.56 -20.99 9.50
C SER A 3 15.10 -19.57 9.26
N ASP A 4 15.86 -19.37 8.19
CA ASP A 4 16.12 -18.02 7.67
C ASP A 4 15.75 -18.04 6.19
N LYS A 5 14.48 -18.36 5.94
CA LYS A 5 13.87 -18.21 4.63
C LYS A 5 13.44 -16.75 4.53
N HIS A 6 14.41 -15.83 4.46
CA HIS A 6 14.20 -14.56 3.81
C HIS A 6 13.64 -14.91 2.43
N ALA A 7 12.32 -14.75 2.28
CA ALA A 7 11.66 -14.90 1.00
C ALA A 7 12.43 -14.00 0.03
N ARG A 8 12.98 -14.60 -1.01
CA ARG A 8 13.67 -13.89 -2.09
C ARG A 8 12.71 -12.82 -2.58
N ALA A 9 12.96 -11.56 -2.23
CA ALA A 9 12.22 -10.43 -2.76
C ALA A 9 12.27 -10.55 -4.29
N ALA A 10 11.10 -10.68 -4.91
CA ALA A 10 11.01 -10.57 -6.35
C ALA A 10 11.54 -9.18 -6.70
N ALA A 11 12.35 -9.08 -7.77
CA ALA A 11 13.17 -7.91 -8.08
C ALA A 11 12.39 -6.60 -8.37
N ASP A 12 11.06 -6.63 -8.27
CA ASP A 12 10.11 -5.56 -8.60
C ASP A 12 9.03 -5.42 -7.50
N SER A 13 9.39 -5.58 -6.22
CA SER A 13 8.46 -5.48 -5.09
C SER A 13 8.97 -4.56 -3.98
N ILE A 14 8.04 -3.85 -3.36
CA ILE A 14 8.26 -3.01 -2.19
C ILE A 14 7.53 -3.66 -1.01
N GLU A 15 8.23 -3.80 0.10
CA GLU A 15 7.67 -4.40 1.32
C GLU A 15 7.80 -3.46 2.52
N PHE A 16 6.71 -3.36 3.28
CA PHE A 16 6.64 -2.66 4.56
C PHE A 16 6.17 -3.61 5.65
N GLN A 17 6.78 -3.51 6.81
CA GLN A 17 6.36 -4.25 8.01
C GLN A 17 6.24 -3.29 9.19
N CYS A 18 5.21 -3.44 10.01
CA CYS A 18 5.03 -2.69 11.23
C CYS A 18 4.34 -3.49 12.33
N GLU A 19 4.68 -3.16 13.57
CA GLU A 19 4.05 -3.69 14.78
C GLU A 19 3.06 -2.67 15.30
N LEU A 20 1.78 -3.00 15.28
CA LEU A 20 0.69 -2.16 15.76
C LEU A 20 0.23 -2.66 17.14
N PRO A 21 0.00 -1.76 18.12
CA PRO A 21 -0.53 -2.16 19.43
C PRO A 21 -2.00 -2.57 19.38
N ASP A 22 -2.67 -2.31 18.25
CA ASP A 22 -4.08 -2.58 18.02
C ASP A 22 -4.30 -4.01 17.49
N PRO A 23 -5.43 -4.65 17.84
CA PRO A 23 -5.72 -6.03 17.43
C PRO A 23 -6.15 -6.11 15.95
N PRO A 24 -6.00 -7.27 15.28
CA PRO A 24 -6.24 -7.43 13.84
C PRO A 24 -7.63 -6.99 13.38
N GLU A 25 -8.66 -7.13 14.22
CA GLU A 25 -10.04 -6.68 13.99
C GLU A 25 -10.09 -5.17 13.72
N LYS A 26 -9.34 -4.40 14.49
CA LYS A 26 -9.30 -2.94 14.37
C LYS A 26 -8.50 -2.52 13.15
N VAL A 27 -7.37 -3.18 12.90
CA VAL A 27 -6.54 -2.94 11.71
C VAL A 27 -7.30 -3.29 10.44
N TRP A 28 -8.01 -4.42 10.42
CA TRP A 28 -8.86 -4.84 9.31
C TRP A 28 -9.90 -3.80 8.94
N ARG A 29 -10.60 -3.24 9.94
CA ARG A 29 -11.56 -2.15 9.70
C ARG A 29 -10.90 -0.93 9.10
N ALA A 30 -9.69 -0.57 9.54
CA ALA A 30 -8.95 0.56 8.97
C ALA A 30 -8.51 0.33 7.51
N LEU A 31 -8.45 -0.92 7.05
CA LEU A 31 -8.11 -1.31 5.67
C LEU A 31 -9.33 -1.56 4.77
N THR A 32 -10.52 -1.77 5.34
CA THR A 32 -11.69 -2.27 4.58
C THR A 32 -12.95 -1.43 4.73
N VAL A 33 -13.00 -0.49 5.67
CA VAL A 33 -14.11 0.47 5.79
C VAL A 33 -13.71 1.73 5.03
N SER A 34 -14.45 2.06 3.98
CA SER A 34 -14.18 3.18 3.07
C SER A 34 -13.85 4.49 3.80
N ASP A 35 -14.67 4.92 4.76
CA ASP A 35 -14.43 6.15 5.54
C ASP A 35 -13.12 6.11 6.35
N LEU A 36 -12.75 4.93 6.87
CA LEU A 36 -11.52 4.76 7.64
C LEU A 36 -10.29 4.73 6.73
N VAL A 37 -10.40 4.07 5.57
CA VAL A 37 -9.35 4.10 4.54
C VAL A 37 -9.14 5.53 4.04
N ALA A 38 -10.22 6.27 3.79
CA ALA A 38 -10.15 7.67 3.36
C ALA A 38 -9.48 8.60 4.39
N ALA A 39 -9.51 8.25 5.68
CA ALA A 39 -8.92 9.07 6.74
C ALA A 39 -7.38 9.10 6.71
N TRP A 40 -6.74 8.05 6.20
CA TRP A 40 -5.27 7.96 6.11
C TRP A 40 -4.76 7.82 4.67
N MET A 41 -5.66 7.60 3.72
CA MET A 41 -5.36 7.42 2.30
C MET A 41 -6.23 8.35 1.44
N MET A 42 -6.96 7.81 0.46
CA MET A 42 -7.78 8.56 -0.49
C MET A 42 -9.26 8.18 -0.36
N PRO A 43 -10.19 9.10 -0.70
CA PRO A 43 -11.60 8.77 -0.86
C PRO A 43 -11.77 7.55 -1.78
N ASN A 44 -12.60 6.60 -1.36
CA ASN A 44 -12.79 5.33 -2.04
C ASN A 44 -14.15 4.72 -1.69
N ASP A 45 -14.54 3.68 -2.40
CA ASP A 45 -15.78 2.93 -2.20
C ASP A 45 -15.51 1.43 -1.97
N ILE A 46 -14.40 1.10 -1.30
CA ILE A 46 -13.96 -0.28 -1.07
C ILE A 46 -15.04 -1.13 -0.38
N LYS A 47 -15.17 -2.37 -0.84
CA LYS A 47 -15.92 -3.45 -0.19
C LYS A 47 -15.03 -4.68 -0.15
N PRO A 48 -14.77 -5.29 1.00
CA PRO A 48 -13.86 -6.45 1.13
C PRO A 48 -14.53 -7.75 0.64
N GLU A 49 -15.01 -7.74 -0.59
CA GLU A 49 -15.67 -8.86 -1.26
C GLU A 49 -14.87 -9.23 -2.51
N ILE A 50 -14.46 -10.49 -2.63
CA ILE A 50 -13.66 -10.96 -3.78
C ILE A 50 -14.40 -10.68 -5.09
N GLY A 51 -13.70 -10.08 -6.06
CA GLY A 51 -14.23 -9.65 -7.35
C GLY A 51 -14.92 -8.27 -7.32
N SER A 52 -15.11 -7.67 -6.14
CA SER A 52 -15.62 -6.30 -6.05
C SER A 52 -14.61 -5.31 -6.61
N ARG A 53 -15.11 -4.36 -7.39
CA ARG A 53 -14.34 -3.24 -7.92
C ARG A 53 -14.60 -1.99 -7.11
N PHE A 54 -13.56 -1.19 -6.93
CA PHE A 54 -13.61 0.09 -6.24
C PHE A 54 -12.57 1.02 -6.86
N ALA A 55 -12.61 2.30 -6.53
CA ALA A 55 -11.63 3.25 -7.02
C ALA A 55 -11.14 4.19 -5.92
N PHE A 56 -9.84 4.50 -5.93
CA PHE A 56 -9.33 5.63 -5.17
C PHE A 56 -9.47 6.91 -6.00
N THR A 57 -10.13 7.91 -5.43
CA THR A 57 -10.32 9.22 -6.07
C THR A 57 -9.26 10.19 -5.57
N GLY A 58 -8.23 10.42 -6.39
CA GLY A 58 -7.19 11.41 -6.15
C GLY A 58 -7.40 12.71 -6.94
N PRO A 59 -6.49 13.69 -6.83
CA PRO A 59 -6.52 14.91 -7.62
C PRO A 59 -6.25 14.68 -9.13
N ASN A 60 -5.71 13.52 -9.47
CA ASN A 60 -5.40 13.10 -10.84
C ASN A 60 -6.48 12.13 -11.36
N ALA A 61 -6.11 11.22 -12.28
CA ALA A 61 -6.97 10.13 -12.69
C ALA A 61 -7.30 9.19 -11.52
N PRO A 62 -8.52 8.61 -11.46
CA PRO A 62 -8.86 7.57 -10.50
C PRO A 62 -7.94 6.36 -10.64
N ILE A 63 -7.67 5.71 -9.51
CA ILE A 63 -6.96 4.44 -9.48
C ILE A 63 -8.00 3.32 -9.39
N GLU A 64 -8.03 2.47 -10.40
CA GLU A 64 -8.99 1.37 -10.48
C GLU A 64 -8.46 0.15 -9.73
N CYS A 65 -9.27 -0.38 -8.81
CA CYS A 65 -8.92 -1.51 -7.97
C CYS A 65 -9.96 -2.63 -8.05
N GLU A 66 -9.50 -3.85 -7.81
CA GLU A 66 -10.33 -5.05 -7.76
C GLU A 66 -9.84 -5.93 -6.62
N ILE A 67 -10.75 -6.35 -5.74
CA ILE A 67 -10.42 -7.28 -4.65
C ILE A 67 -10.13 -8.66 -5.24
N LEU A 68 -8.91 -9.12 -5.05
CA LEU A 68 -8.43 -10.42 -5.52
C LEU A 68 -8.54 -11.49 -4.43
N ASP A 69 -8.34 -11.10 -3.18
CA ASP A 69 -8.48 -11.97 -2.01
C ASP A 69 -8.88 -11.15 -0.78
N ALA A 70 -9.70 -11.74 0.09
CA ALA A 70 -10.18 -11.12 1.32
C ALA A 70 -10.51 -12.20 2.36
N GLU A 71 -9.58 -12.43 3.29
CA GLU A 71 -9.81 -13.20 4.51
C GLU A 71 -9.92 -12.23 5.69
N PRO A 72 -11.09 -12.10 6.33
CA PRO A 72 -11.29 -11.19 7.45
C PRO A 72 -10.15 -11.30 8.47
N GLU A 73 -9.60 -10.14 8.84
CA GLU A 73 -8.61 -9.99 9.91
C GLU A 73 -7.26 -10.66 9.64
N ARG A 74 -7.03 -11.16 8.41
CA ARG A 74 -5.83 -11.93 8.06
C ARG A 74 -5.18 -11.50 6.75
N LEU A 75 -5.98 -11.39 5.67
CA LEU A 75 -5.45 -11.17 4.32
C LEU A 75 -6.36 -10.24 3.53
N LEU A 76 -5.81 -9.18 2.97
CA LEU A 76 -6.47 -8.35 1.97
C LEU A 76 -5.55 -8.21 0.77
N ARG A 77 -6.05 -8.53 -0.42
CA ARG A 77 -5.28 -8.40 -1.66
C ARG A 77 -6.13 -7.77 -2.74
N TYR A 78 -5.61 -6.73 -3.38
CA TYR A 78 -6.31 -6.06 -4.47
C TYR A 78 -5.36 -5.60 -5.58
N SER A 79 -5.88 -5.50 -6.80
CA SER A 79 -5.17 -4.89 -7.92
C SER A 79 -5.11 -3.38 -7.77
N TRP A 80 -4.11 -2.77 -8.38
CA TRP A 80 -3.92 -1.34 -8.45
C TRP A 80 -3.60 -0.98 -9.89
N ARG A 81 -4.53 -0.29 -10.57
CA ARG A 81 -4.39 0.10 -11.97
C ARG A 81 -4.47 1.62 -12.10
N GLU A 82 -3.39 2.23 -12.54
CA GLU A 82 -3.36 3.66 -12.88
C GLU A 82 -3.46 3.84 -14.39
N ARG A 83 -4.46 4.60 -14.83
CA ARG A 83 -4.66 4.89 -16.25
C ARG A 83 -3.89 6.15 -16.64
N PRO A 84 -3.08 6.12 -17.70
CA PRO A 84 -2.40 7.31 -18.21
C PRO A 84 -3.41 8.40 -18.59
N GLN A 85 -3.05 9.67 -18.37
CA GLN A 85 -3.86 10.78 -18.83
C GLN A 85 -3.75 10.91 -20.37
N PRO A 86 -4.86 11.19 -21.09
CA PRO A 86 -4.80 11.44 -22.53
C PRO A 86 -3.89 12.65 -22.81
N GLY A 87 -2.77 12.43 -23.50
CA GLY A 87 -1.81 13.48 -23.88
C GLY A 87 -0.40 13.29 -23.34
N ASP A 88 -0.20 12.43 -22.34
CA ASP A 88 1.13 12.13 -21.81
C ASP A 88 1.81 11.02 -22.62
N ALA A 89 2.60 11.43 -23.62
CA ALA A 89 3.35 10.54 -24.51
C ALA A 89 4.46 9.70 -23.82
N HIS A 90 4.62 9.83 -22.50
CA HIS A 90 5.66 9.19 -21.70
C HIS A 90 5.16 8.09 -20.76
N GLN A 91 3.85 7.82 -20.70
CA GLN A 91 3.29 6.76 -19.84
C GLN A 91 2.49 5.79 -20.71
N GLN A 92 3.21 4.95 -21.47
CA GLN A 92 2.60 4.04 -22.44
C GLN A 92 2.00 2.78 -21.81
N ASP A 93 2.33 2.46 -20.57
CA ASP A 93 1.85 1.27 -19.88
C ASP A 93 1.04 1.66 -18.65
N ALA A 94 -0.20 1.17 -18.57
CA ALA A 94 -0.96 1.19 -17.33
C ALA A 94 -0.14 0.43 -16.27
N LEU A 95 0.06 1.05 -15.10
CA LEU A 95 0.72 0.38 -14.00
C LEU A 95 -0.25 -0.62 -13.40
N ASP A 96 -0.12 -1.87 -13.80
CA ASP A 96 -0.87 -3.00 -13.24
C ASP A 96 -0.04 -3.65 -12.14
N SER A 97 -0.38 -3.35 -10.89
CA SER A 97 0.31 -3.86 -9.71
C SER A 97 -0.68 -4.47 -8.72
N ILE A 98 -0.16 -5.16 -7.71
CA ILE A 98 -0.96 -5.80 -6.68
C ILE A 98 -0.46 -5.35 -5.31
N VAL A 99 -1.41 -5.02 -4.44
CA VAL A 99 -1.15 -4.71 -3.04
C VAL A 99 -1.70 -5.85 -2.18
N THR A 100 -0.85 -6.37 -1.30
CA THR A 100 -1.18 -7.48 -0.39
C THR A 100 -0.89 -7.04 1.05
N PHE A 101 -1.91 -7.09 1.90
CA PHE A 101 -1.83 -6.89 3.34
C PHE A 101 -1.95 -8.24 4.04
N THR A 102 -1.01 -8.54 4.94
CA THR A 102 -1.08 -9.70 5.85
C THR A 102 -1.10 -9.19 7.29
N LEU A 103 -2.06 -9.65 8.07
CA LEU A 103 -2.25 -9.29 9.47
C LEU A 103 -2.04 -10.54 10.33
N ASP A 104 -0.99 -10.54 11.15
CA ASP A 104 -0.71 -11.60 12.10
C ASP A 104 -0.88 -11.08 13.52
N ARG A 105 -1.67 -11.78 14.34
CA ARG A 105 -1.81 -11.43 15.76
C ARG A 105 -0.50 -11.67 16.49
N THR A 106 -0.04 -10.66 17.23
CA THR A 106 1.17 -10.78 18.04
C THR A 106 0.85 -11.42 19.40
N VAL A 107 1.89 -11.90 20.08
CA VAL A 107 1.76 -12.45 21.45
C VAL A 107 1.25 -11.43 22.47
N SER A 108 1.45 -10.12 22.21
CA SER A 108 0.95 -9.03 23.05
C SER A 108 -0.50 -8.64 22.75
N GLY A 109 -1.14 -9.28 21.77
CA GLY A 109 -2.51 -8.99 21.34
C GLY A 109 -2.63 -7.87 20.29
N GLY A 110 -1.50 -7.32 19.83
CA GLY A 110 -1.42 -6.38 18.71
C GLY A 110 -1.39 -7.08 17.35
N THR A 111 -0.96 -6.35 16.32
CA THR A 111 -0.91 -6.83 14.94
C THR A 111 0.46 -6.58 14.32
N HIS A 112 1.11 -7.64 13.85
CA HIS A 112 2.20 -7.53 12.89
C HIS A 112 1.56 -7.38 11.51
N LEU A 113 1.64 -6.17 10.96
CA LEU A 113 1.11 -5.83 9.64
C LEU A 113 2.24 -5.86 8.62
N ARG A 114 2.05 -6.62 7.54
CA ARG A 114 2.95 -6.69 6.40
C ARG A 114 2.21 -6.24 5.14
N ILE A 115 2.80 -5.32 4.41
CA ILE A 115 2.27 -4.77 3.16
C ILE A 115 3.29 -5.06 2.07
N VAL A 116 2.88 -5.77 1.03
CA VAL A 116 3.68 -5.99 -0.17
C VAL A 116 2.97 -5.36 -1.35
N HIS A 117 3.68 -4.50 -2.05
CA HIS A 117 3.26 -3.96 -3.33
C HIS A 117 4.20 -4.53 -4.40
N ASP A 118 3.68 -5.38 -5.28
CA ASP A 118 4.46 -6.04 -6.33
C ASP A 118 3.82 -5.83 -7.72
N GLY A 119 4.60 -6.12 -8.77
CA GLY A 119 4.18 -5.90 -10.15
C GLY A 119 4.68 -4.61 -10.79
N PHE A 120 5.68 -3.94 -10.20
CA PHE A 120 6.36 -2.79 -10.80
C PHE A 120 7.27 -3.20 -11.96
N GLY A 121 6.74 -3.85 -13.00
CA GLY A 121 7.55 -4.29 -14.13
C GLY A 121 8.17 -3.10 -14.87
N ARG A 122 9.49 -2.86 -14.71
CA ARG A 122 10.41 -1.89 -15.40
C ARG A 122 9.95 -0.44 -15.65
N ALA A 123 8.71 -0.08 -15.38
CA ALA A 123 8.14 1.25 -15.59
C ALA A 123 7.75 1.84 -14.23
N ALA A 124 8.30 3.02 -13.96
CA ALA A 124 7.92 3.99 -12.94
C ALA A 124 7.56 3.44 -11.54
N MET A 125 8.48 3.62 -10.61
CA MET A 125 8.25 3.52 -9.16
C MET A 125 7.04 4.39 -8.75
N PRO A 126 5.96 3.84 -8.20
CA PRO A 126 4.95 4.67 -7.56
C PRO A 126 5.49 5.18 -6.21
N ALA A 127 5.14 6.42 -5.91
CA ALA A 127 5.49 7.08 -4.66
C ALA A 127 4.69 6.48 -3.51
N VAL A 128 5.33 5.67 -2.66
CA VAL A 128 4.71 5.17 -1.42
C VAL A 128 5.05 6.10 -0.25
N ALA A 129 4.04 6.59 0.44
CA ALA A 129 4.14 7.33 1.69
C ALA A 129 3.54 6.51 2.83
N ILE A 130 4.27 6.25 3.92
CA ILE A 130 3.67 5.89 5.21
C ILE A 130 4.43 6.58 6.36
N ALA A 131 3.63 7.03 7.33
CA ALA A 131 3.98 7.77 8.51
C ALA A 131 4.90 7.03 9.50
N SER A 132 5.61 7.83 10.29
CA SER A 132 6.50 7.40 11.35
C SER A 132 5.75 6.84 12.57
N ALA A 133 5.79 5.52 12.72
CA ALA A 133 5.90 4.83 14.01
C ALA A 133 6.44 3.41 13.75
N GLY A 134 7.74 3.18 13.96
CA GLY A 134 8.33 1.83 14.01
C GLY A 134 8.32 0.97 12.72
N CYS A 135 7.91 1.50 11.57
CA CYS A 135 7.80 0.73 10.33
C CYS A 135 9.17 0.46 9.68
N ARG A 136 9.45 -0.79 9.30
CA ARG A 136 10.63 -1.16 8.50
C ARG A 136 10.23 -1.20 7.02
N LEU A 137 10.89 -0.39 6.20
CA LEU A 137 10.80 -0.45 4.74
C LEU A 137 11.95 -1.29 4.19
N SER A 138 11.65 -2.22 3.30
CA SER A 138 12.64 -2.95 2.51
C SER A 138 12.35 -2.76 1.02
N LEU A 139 13.34 -2.26 0.29
CA LEU A 139 13.28 -2.05 -1.15
C LEU A 139 14.13 -3.12 -1.83
N GLY A 140 13.52 -3.98 -2.65
CA GLY A 140 14.25 -4.88 -3.53
C GLY A 140 14.65 -4.16 -4.81
N ILE A 141 15.69 -3.30 -4.80
CA ILE A 141 16.12 -2.58 -6.01
C ILE A 141 17.53 -3.01 -6.42
N GLY A 142 17.66 -3.49 -7.67
CA GLY A 142 18.92 -3.59 -8.38
C GLY A 142 19.24 -2.28 -9.12
N SER A 143 20.27 -1.57 -8.65
CA SER A 143 20.99 -0.44 -9.30
C SER A 143 20.51 1.00 -9.00
N PRO A 144 21.43 1.99 -8.86
CA PRO A 144 21.11 3.31 -8.32
C PRO A 144 21.07 4.39 -9.43
N SER A 145 20.03 5.21 -9.50
CA SER A 145 20.23 6.64 -9.82
C SER A 145 19.00 7.50 -9.53
N LYS A 146 19.31 8.69 -9.01
CA LYS A 146 18.52 9.92 -8.87
C LYS A 146 17.42 9.93 -7.81
N GLN A 147 17.75 10.64 -6.73
CA GLN A 147 16.82 11.18 -5.75
C GLN A 147 15.74 12.04 -6.46
N PRO A 148 14.45 11.82 -6.19
CA PRO A 148 13.42 12.79 -6.54
C PRO A 148 13.18 13.78 -5.40
N ILE A 149 12.98 15.03 -5.80
CA ILE A 149 12.56 16.17 -4.98
C ILE A 149 11.05 16.04 -4.74
N ALA A 150 10.63 16.24 -3.49
CA ALA A 150 9.27 16.02 -3.01
C ALA A 150 8.30 17.18 -3.33
N ALA A 151 7.05 16.84 -3.65
CA ALA A 151 5.95 17.80 -3.81
C ALA A 151 4.99 17.85 -2.61
N ASN A 152 5.18 17.04 -1.56
CA ASN A 152 4.30 17.03 -0.37
C ASN A 152 5.09 16.94 0.93
N THR A 153 5.47 18.11 1.43
CA THR A 153 5.82 18.33 2.84
C THR A 153 4.52 18.53 3.63
N PRO A 154 4.25 17.77 4.71
CA PRO A 154 3.14 18.07 5.60
C PRO A 154 3.40 19.41 6.32
N ARG A 155 2.51 20.39 6.17
CA ARG A 155 2.42 21.49 7.14
C ARG A 155 1.82 20.94 8.43
N LEU A 156 2.68 20.50 9.34
CA LEU A 156 2.33 20.32 10.75
C LEU A 156 3.09 21.37 11.56
N PHE A 157 2.31 22.10 12.38
CA PHE A 157 2.61 23.25 13.25
C PHE A 157 2.30 24.65 12.69
N LEU A 158 1.03 25.05 12.82
CA LEU A 158 0.67 26.36 13.38
C LEU A 158 -0.78 26.33 13.91
N ARG A 159 -0.92 25.77 15.12
CA ARG A 159 -1.87 26.28 16.11
C ARG A 159 -1.11 26.41 17.42
N ALA A 160 -0.62 27.62 17.67
CA ALA A 160 -0.29 28.09 19.00
C ALA A 160 -1.12 29.36 19.23
N ALA A 161 -1.81 29.36 20.37
CA ALA A 161 -2.68 30.38 20.96
C ALA A 161 -4.01 30.66 20.24
#